data_AF-A0A2G6QRC1-F1
#
_entry.id   AF-A0A2G6QRC1-F1
#
_cell.length_a   1.000
_cell.length_b   1.000
_cell.length_c   1.000
_cell.angle_alpha   90.00
_cell.angle_beta   90.00
_cell.angle_gamma   90.00
#
_symmetry.space_group_name_H-M   'P 1'
#
loop_
_entity.id
_entity.type
_entity.pdbx_description
1 polymer ?
#
loop_
_entity_poly.entity_id
_entity_poly.type
_entity_poly.pdbx_seq_one_letter_code
_entity_poly.pdbx_strand_id
1 'polypeptide(L)' 'MLREDGSYADISLNARATGLTPKQLRQLPRRICVVSGVAKAAPALGALRARVATDLIIDEATAHAILERL' A
#
# COMPACT_ATOMS: atom_id res chain seq x y z
N MET A 1 0.81 0.29 9.33
CA MET A 1 1.66 1.25 8.60
C MET A 1 2.60 0.50 7.67
N LEU A 2 2.87 1.08 6.50
CA LEU A 2 3.75 0.58 5.45
C LEU A 2 4.69 1.72 5.04
N ARG A 3 5.96 1.40 4.79
CA ARG A 3 6.89 2.33 4.14
C ARG A 3 6.70 2.27 2.63
N GLU A 4 7.21 3.28 1.94
CA GLU A 4 7.11 3.39 0.48
C GLU A 4 7.84 2.27 -0.27
N ASP A 5 8.89 1.69 0.32
CA ASP A 5 9.58 0.51 -0.23
C ASP A 5 8.78 -0.80 -0.04
N GLY A 6 7.66 -0.75 0.69
CA GLY A 6 6.80 -1.89 1.02
C GLY A 6 7.19 -2.62 2.31
N SER A 7 8.23 -2.19 3.02
CA SER A 7 8.61 -2.76 4.32
C SER A 7 7.63 -2.36 5.43
N TYR A 8 7.43 -3.25 6.41
CA TYR A 8 6.50 -3.02 7.52
C TYR A 8 6.84 -3.72 8.83
N ALA A 9 7.85 -4.60 8.87
CA ALA A 9 8.16 -5.44 10.04
C ALA A 9 8.61 -4.61 11.25
N ASP A 10 9.52 -3.65 11.03
CA ASP A 10 10.18 -2.92 12.12
C ASP A 10 9.55 -1.54 12.38
N ILE A 11 8.21 -1.48 12.35
CA ILE A 11 7.47 -0.28 12.75
C ILE A 11 6.78 -0.61 14.07
N SER A 12 7.28 -0.09 15.18
CA SER A 12 6.76 -0.40 16.53
C SER A 12 5.25 -0.16 16.67
N LEU A 13 4.71 0.84 15.96
CA LEU A 13 3.28 1.13 15.94
C LEU A 13 2.45 -0.05 15.40
N ASN A 14 2.99 -0.85 14.47
CA ASN A 14 2.27 -2.00 13.89
C ASN A 14 1.99 -3.09 14.92
N ALA A 15 2.77 -3.19 16.00
CA ALA A 15 2.52 -4.15 17.08
C ALA A 15 1.18 -3.90 17.82
N ARG A 16 0.60 -2.69 17.66
CA ARG A 16 -0.70 -2.32 18.24
C ARG A 16 -1.87 -2.64 17.30
N ALA A 17 -1.61 -3.06 16.06
CA ALA A 17 -2.66 -3.38 15.11
C ALA A 17 -3.22 -4.78 15.36
N THR A 18 -4.53 -4.94 15.29
CA THR A 18 -5.23 -6.23 15.44
C THR A 18 -5.65 -6.85 14.10
N GLY A 19 -5.51 -6.11 13.00
CA GLY A 19 -5.87 -6.57 11.65
C GLY A 19 -4.83 -7.50 11.01
N LEU A 20 -5.13 -7.98 9.80
CA LEU A 20 -4.23 -8.80 9.01
C LEU A 20 -2.91 -8.07 8.72
N THR A 21 -1.80 -8.77 8.90
CA THR A 21 -0.50 -8.31 8.40
C THR A 21 -0.47 -8.31 6.87
N PRO A 22 0.38 -7.50 6.22
CA PRO A 22 0.62 -7.59 4.78
C PRO A 22 0.91 -9.02 4.27
N LYS A 23 1.67 -9.83 5.02
CA LYS A 23 1.94 -11.25 4.66
C LYS A 23 0.68 -12.11 4.65
N GLN A 24 -0.20 -11.94 5.63
CA GLN A 24 -1.48 -12.66 5.68
C GLN A 24 -2.43 -12.16 4.59
N LEU A 25 -2.50 -10.83 4.41
CA LEU A 25 -3.32 -10.22 3.38
C LEU A 25 -2.94 -10.76 1.98
N ARG A 26 -1.65 -10.98 1.70
CA ARG A 26 -1.18 -11.59 0.44
C ARG A 26 -1.75 -12.97 0.11
N GLN A 27 -2.29 -13.70 1.09
CA GLN A 27 -2.89 -15.02 0.84
C GLN A 27 -4.29 -14.92 0.24
N LEU A 28 -4.93 -13.74 0.30
CA LEU A 28 -6.28 -13.56 -0.26
C LEU A 28 -6.21 -13.40 -1.78
N PRO A 29 -7.09 -14.09 -2.54
CA PRO A 29 -7.01 -14.11 -4.00
C PRO A 29 -7.40 -12.78 -4.64
N ARG A 30 -8.22 -11.95 -3.98
CA ARG A 30 -8.67 -10.64 -4.48
C ARG A 30 -8.58 -9.58 -3.40
N ARG A 31 -7.87 -8.48 -3.70
CA ARG A 31 -7.50 -7.42 -2.76
C ARG A 31 -7.51 -6.08 -3.47
N ILE A 32 -8.60 -5.34 -3.31
CA ILE A 32 -8.83 -4.08 -4.03
C ILE A 32 -8.25 -2.93 -3.20
N CYS A 33 -7.36 -2.14 -3.80
CA CYS A 33 -6.89 -0.89 -3.24
C CYS A 33 -7.58 0.29 -3.95
N VAL A 34 -8.23 1.13 -3.18
CA VAL A 34 -8.85 2.37 -3.68
C VAL A 34 -8.12 3.53 -3.04
N VAL A 35 -7.52 4.39 -3.87
CA VAL A 35 -6.73 5.52 -3.39
C VAL A 35 -6.97 6.76 -4.23
N SER A 36 -7.01 7.91 -3.57
CA SER A 36 -7.15 9.20 -4.23
C SER A 36 -6.47 10.32 -3.44
N GLY A 37 -5.87 11.25 -4.17
CA GLY A 37 -5.11 12.41 -3.68
C GLY A 37 -3.60 12.19 -3.70
N VAL A 38 -2.86 13.15 -4.29
CA VAL A 38 -1.40 13.12 -4.48
C VAL A 38 -0.59 12.88 -3.20
N ALA A 39 -1.08 13.35 -2.05
CA ALA A 39 -0.46 13.11 -0.74
C ALA A 39 -0.38 11.62 -0.36
N LYS A 40 -1.15 10.76 -1.04
CA LYS A 40 -1.16 9.30 -0.81
C LYS A 40 -0.27 8.54 -1.79
N ALA A 41 0.47 9.20 -2.69
CA ALA A 41 1.33 8.51 -3.66
C ALA A 41 2.37 7.60 -2.98
N ALA A 42 3.08 8.11 -1.97
CA ALA A 42 4.06 7.32 -1.20
C ALA A 42 3.47 6.07 -0.51
N PRO A 43 2.42 6.18 0.34
CA PRO A 43 1.83 5.00 0.96
C PRO A 43 1.14 4.06 -0.04
N ALA A 44 0.59 4.58 -1.14
CA ALA A 44 0.04 3.75 -2.22
C ALA A 44 1.12 2.91 -2.89
N LEU A 45 2.25 3.52 -3.25
CA LEU A 45 3.40 2.81 -3.81
C LEU A 45 3.95 1.76 -2.83
N GLY A 46 4.01 2.09 -1.54
CA GLY A 46 4.33 1.13 -0.48
C GLY A 46 3.41 -0.09 -0.45
N ALA A 47 2.09 0.12 -0.59
CA ALA A 47 1.12 -0.97 -0.67
C ALA A 47 1.33 -1.85 -1.92
N LEU A 48 1.63 -1.24 -3.06
CA LEU A 48 1.91 -1.96 -4.32
C LEU A 48 3.22 -2.77 -4.23
N ARG A 49 4.31 -2.17 -3.73
CA ARG A 49 5.60 -2.85 -3.53
C ARG A 49 5.51 -3.97 -2.49
N ALA A 50 4.71 -3.80 -1.44
CA ALA A 50 4.38 -4.86 -0.48
C ALA A 50 3.50 -5.98 -1.06
N ARG A 51 3.02 -5.80 -2.31
CA ARG A 51 2.12 -6.67 -3.05
C ARG A 51 0.83 -6.95 -2.30
N VAL A 52 0.29 -5.99 -1.54
CA VAL A 52 -0.94 -6.22 -0.75
C VAL A 52 -2.22 -6.03 -1.53
N ALA A 53 -2.16 -5.37 -2.70
CA ALA A 53 -3.28 -5.22 -3.63
C ALA A 53 -3.07 -6.11 -4.88
N THR A 54 -4.17 -6.60 -5.45
CA THR A 54 -4.24 -7.21 -6.79
C THR A 54 -4.84 -6.26 -7.82
N ASP A 55 -5.76 -5.41 -7.37
CA ASP A 55 -6.53 -4.50 -8.22
C ASP A 55 -6.39 -3.09 -7.64
N LEU A 56 -6.21 -2.08 -8.49
CA LEU A 56 -6.03 -0.69 -8.11
C LEU A 56 -7.09 0.19 -8.78
N ILE A 57 -7.79 0.98 -7.97
CA ILE A 57 -8.67 2.06 -8.41
C ILE A 57 -8.04 3.37 -7.92
N ILE A 58 -7.75 4.27 -8.85
CA ILE A 58 -6.94 5.47 -8.60
C ILE A 58 -7.35 6.62 -9.53
N ASP A 59 -7.27 7.87 -9.04
CA ASP A 59 -7.43 9.05 -9.89
C ASP A 59 -6.14 9.37 -10.67
N GLU A 60 -6.30 10.11 -11.77
CA GLU A 60 -5.21 10.43 -12.71
C GLU A 60 -4.03 11.14 -12.04
N ALA A 61 -4.29 12.14 -11.19
CA ALA A 61 -3.23 12.93 -10.56
C ALA A 61 -2.40 12.09 -9.58
N THR A 62 -3.06 11.22 -8.82
CA THR A 62 -2.39 10.30 -7.90
C THR A 62 -1.61 9.23 -8.65
N ALA A 63 -2.13 8.76 -9.79
CA ALA A 63 -1.42 7.80 -10.64
C ALA A 63 -0.12 8.40 -11.19
N HIS A 64 -0.16 9.62 -11.74
CA HIS A 64 1.05 10.33 -12.20
C HIS A 64 2.06 10.52 -11.06
N ALA A 65 1.61 10.97 -9.89
CA ALA A 65 2.49 11.14 -8.74
C ALA A 65 3.14 9.82 -8.26
N ILE A 66 2.52 8.67 -8.50
CA ILE A 66 3.15 7.36 -8.24
C ILE A 66 4.20 7.03 -9.30
N LEU A 67 3.93 7.31 -10.58
CA LEU A 67 4.87 7.05 -11.67
C LEU A 67 6.16 7.85 -11.52
N GLU A 68 6.09 9.09 -11.02
CA GLU A 68 7.26 9.91 -10.70
C GLU A 68 8.14 9.35 -9.56
N ARG A 69 7.66 8.31 -8.85
CA ARG A 69 8.32 7.67 -7.70
C ARG A 69 8.80 6.23 -7.97
N LEU A 70 8.59 5.73 -9.19
CA LEU A 70 9.04 4.40 -9.60
C LEU A 70 10.54 4.35 -9.84
#